data_AF-A0AAD8HU24-F1
#
_entry.id   AF-A0AAD8HU24-F1
#
_cell.length_a   1.000
_cell.length_b   1.000
_cell.length_c   1.000
_cell.angle_alpha   90.00
_cell.angle_beta   90.00
_cell.angle_gamma   90.00
#
_symmetry.space_group_name_H-M   'P 1'
#
loop_
_entity.id
_entity.type
_entity.pdbx_description
1 polymer ?
#
loop_
_entity_poly.entity_id
_entity_poly.type
_entity_poly.pdbx_seq_one_letter_code
_entity_poly.pdbx_strand_id
1 'polypeptide(L)'
;MKNIIKDPVPESFYKDSWQTYSKGIEGETTVMDRVALSTDRNDNLSITFMIRHTHRPEVGDRFSSRHGQKGVVGTIVQHEDFPFSERGICPDLIMNPHGFPSRMTVGITGMALQAYIFMGPIYYQKLKHMVMDKMHARGQGPRDMMTRQPTQGKLRNGGLRVGEMERDCLIAYGASMLIHERLMISSDPFEVQVCKKCGLLGYYNSKLKAAVCSLCKDGNNVSNLKLPYACKLLFQELQSMNIDPRLQLTDA
;
A
#
# COMPACT_ATOMS: atom_id res chain seq x y z
N MET A 1 1.30 -24.01 -49.60
CA MET A 1 1.11 -23.00 -48.53
C MET A 1 2.48 -22.43 -48.22
N LYS A 2 2.75 -21.19 -48.63
CA LYS A 2 4.07 -20.57 -48.48
C LYS A 2 4.31 -20.28 -47.00
N ASN A 3 5.38 -20.87 -46.45
CA ASN A 3 5.93 -20.47 -45.15
C ASN A 3 6.28 -18.99 -45.22
N ILE A 4 5.49 -18.15 -44.54
CA ILE A 4 5.81 -16.75 -44.31
C ILE A 4 6.97 -16.76 -43.31
N ILE A 5 8.18 -16.79 -43.82
CA ILE A 5 9.39 -16.47 -43.07
C ILE A 5 9.20 -15.02 -42.64
N LYS A 6 8.91 -14.79 -41.36
CA LYS A 6 8.87 -13.44 -40.81
C LYS A 6 10.30 -12.91 -40.88
N ASP A 7 10.53 -11.91 -41.73
CA ASP A 7 11.79 -11.19 -41.75
C ASP A 7 12.11 -10.70 -40.31
N PRO A 8 13.37 -10.82 -39.84
CA PRO A 8 13.74 -10.35 -38.52
C PRO A 8 13.46 -8.85 -38.42
N VAL A 9 12.65 -8.48 -37.43
CA VAL A 9 12.27 -7.09 -37.18
C VAL A 9 13.54 -6.26 -36.92
N PRO A 10 13.68 -5.03 -37.47
CA PRO A 10 14.85 -4.19 -37.23
C PRO A 10 15.07 -3.94 -35.73
N GLU A 11 16.34 -3.87 -35.29
CA GLU A 11 16.71 -3.69 -33.87
C GLU A 11 16.06 -2.45 -33.22
N SER A 12 15.76 -1.41 -34.00
CA SER A 12 15.07 -0.19 -33.54
C SER A 12 13.64 -0.40 -33.04
N PHE A 13 13.01 -1.54 -33.35
CA PHE A 13 11.67 -1.88 -32.85
C PHE A 13 11.70 -2.58 -31.49
N TYR A 14 12.85 -3.07 -31.05
CA TYR A 14 12.96 -3.70 -29.75
C TYR A 14 12.94 -2.63 -28.66
N LYS A 15 12.18 -2.91 -27.61
CA LYS A 15 12.16 -2.11 -26.39
C LYS A 15 12.77 -2.94 -25.27
N ASP A 16 13.67 -2.33 -24.53
CA ASP A 16 14.19 -2.93 -23.32
C ASP A 16 13.04 -3.21 -22.36
N SER A 17 12.94 -4.46 -21.93
CA SER A 17 11.95 -4.93 -20.97
C SER A 17 12.65 -5.65 -19.82
N TRP A 18 13.55 -4.93 -19.16
CA TRP A 18 14.17 -5.45 -17.95
C TRP A 18 13.10 -5.70 -16.88
N GLN A 19 13.17 -6.86 -16.24
CA GLN A 19 12.37 -7.16 -15.07
C GLN A 19 13.21 -6.91 -13.84
N THR A 20 12.84 -5.89 -13.07
CA THR A 20 13.35 -5.76 -11.70
C THR A 20 12.42 -6.54 -10.80
N TYR A 21 12.96 -7.54 -10.13
CA TYR A 21 12.27 -8.14 -8.99
C TYR A 21 12.11 -7.04 -7.93
N SER A 22 10.85 -6.74 -7.63
CA SER A 22 10.50 -5.68 -6.70
C SER A 22 11.12 -5.96 -5.33
N LYS A 23 12.02 -5.06 -4.93
CA LYS A 23 12.42 -4.75 -3.56
C LYS A 23 12.62 -5.99 -2.66
N GLY A 24 13.84 -6.55 -2.67
CA GLY A 24 14.45 -6.75 -1.35
C GLY A 24 14.28 -5.43 -0.60
N ILE A 25 13.87 -5.48 0.67
CA ILE A 25 13.73 -4.26 1.47
C ILE A 25 15.02 -3.44 1.29
N GLU A 26 14.89 -2.14 1.04
CA GLU A 26 16.05 -1.25 0.83
C GLU A 26 17.04 -1.48 1.98
N GLY A 27 18.22 -2.01 1.67
CA GLY A 27 19.29 -2.26 2.64
C GLY A 27 19.53 -3.72 3.04
N GLU A 28 18.74 -4.70 2.61
CA GLU A 28 18.96 -6.12 2.98
C GLU A 28 19.60 -6.96 1.86
N THR A 29 20.52 -7.85 2.27
CA THR A 29 21.25 -8.75 1.37
C THR A 29 20.35 -9.91 0.92
N THR A 30 19.81 -9.82 -0.28
CA THR A 30 19.19 -10.97 -0.95
C THR A 30 20.26 -11.77 -1.70
N VAL A 31 20.17 -13.09 -1.66
CA VAL A 31 21.15 -13.98 -2.32
C VAL A 31 20.43 -14.84 -3.35
N MET A 32 21.01 -14.94 -4.56
CA MET A 32 20.56 -15.88 -5.58
C MET A 32 20.90 -17.29 -5.15
N ASP A 33 19.90 -18.16 -5.03
CA ASP A 33 20.10 -19.56 -4.63
C ASP A 33 20.26 -20.48 -5.83
N ARG A 34 19.36 -20.35 -6.81
CA ARG A 34 19.37 -21.20 -8.01
C ARG A 34 18.85 -20.44 -9.21
N VAL A 35 19.50 -20.67 -10.35
CA VAL A 35 19.00 -20.25 -11.66
C VAL A 35 18.70 -21.53 -12.45
N ALA A 36 17.47 -21.67 -12.91
CA ALA A 36 17.06 -22.80 -13.73
C ALA A 36 16.58 -22.29 -15.10
N LEU A 37 17.17 -22.87 -16.14
CA LEU A 37 16.83 -22.65 -17.53
C LEU A 37 15.98 -23.82 -18.00
N SER A 38 14.80 -23.55 -18.52
CA SER A 38 13.91 -24.56 -19.09
C SER A 38 13.36 -24.11 -20.42
N THR A 39 13.29 -25.02 -21.38
CA THR A 39 12.63 -24.78 -22.66
C THR A 39 11.28 -25.48 -22.65
N ASP A 40 10.21 -24.74 -22.95
CA ASP A 40 8.86 -25.30 -23.06
C ASP A 40 8.71 -26.07 -24.40
N ARG A 41 7.62 -26.82 -24.57
CA ARG A 41 7.33 -27.60 -25.79
C ARG A 41 7.23 -26.76 -27.08
N ASN A 42 7.06 -25.44 -26.93
CA ASN A 42 6.98 -24.48 -28.02
C ASN A 42 8.32 -23.77 -28.30
N ASP A 43 9.45 -24.33 -27.84
CA ASP A 43 10.80 -23.74 -27.92
C ASP A 43 10.94 -22.36 -27.26
N ASN A 44 10.00 -22.00 -26.38
CA ASN A 44 10.11 -20.79 -25.58
C ASN A 44 11.08 -21.02 -24.42
N LEU A 45 12.14 -20.22 -24.34
CA LEU A 45 13.07 -20.20 -23.22
C LEU A 45 12.41 -19.54 -22.00
N SER A 46 12.42 -20.25 -20.87
CA SER A 46 11.99 -19.76 -19.57
C SER A 46 13.17 -19.80 -18.61
N ILE A 47 13.39 -18.69 -17.91
CA ILE A 47 14.46 -18.54 -16.93
C ILE A 47 13.81 -18.30 -15.57
N THR A 48 14.04 -19.19 -14.63
CA THR A 48 13.50 -19.11 -13.27
C THR A 48 14.63 -18.83 -12.29
N PHE A 49 14.46 -17.77 -11.51
CA PHE A 49 15.41 -17.36 -10.47
C PHE A 49 14.81 -17.66 -9.10
N MET A 50 15.53 -18.42 -8.27
CA MET A 50 15.19 -18.67 -6.88
C MET A 50 16.06 -17.77 -6.00
N ILE A 51 15.41 -16.91 -5.22
CA ILE A 51 16.07 -15.92 -4.36
C ILE A 51 15.81 -16.31 -2.91
N ARG A 52 16.86 -16.32 -2.09
CA ARG A 52 16.77 -16.57 -0.65
C ARG A 52 16.93 -15.26 0.12
N HIS A 53 16.08 -15.08 1.13
CA HIS A 53 16.22 -14.06 2.15
C HIS A 53 16.26 -14.70 3.54
N THR A 54 17.21 -14.28 4.37
CA THR A 54 17.38 -14.81 5.74
C THR A 54 16.79 -13.83 6.73
N HIS A 55 15.62 -14.15 7.29
CA HIS A 55 14.95 -13.30 8.27
C HIS A 55 15.29 -13.70 9.70
N ARG A 56 16.00 -12.82 10.42
CA ARG A 56 16.13 -12.92 11.87
C ARG A 56 14.82 -12.48 12.54
N PRO A 57 14.49 -13.01 13.73
CA PRO A 57 13.35 -12.51 14.50
C PRO A 57 13.55 -11.04 14.88
N GLU A 58 12.55 -10.21 14.56
CA GLU A 58 12.56 -8.79 14.88
C GLU A 58 11.33 -8.39 15.70
N VAL A 59 11.36 -7.18 16.26
CA VAL A 59 10.23 -6.62 16.98
C VAL A 59 9.02 -6.52 16.05
N GLY A 60 7.90 -7.05 16.52
CA GLY A 60 6.64 -7.13 15.80
C GLY A 60 6.39 -8.46 15.06
N ASP A 61 7.39 -9.34 14.95
CA ASP A 61 7.20 -10.67 14.34
C ASP A 61 6.20 -11.50 15.16
N ARG A 62 5.39 -12.31 14.47
CA ARG A 62 4.34 -13.09 15.13
C ARG A 62 4.78 -14.51 15.45
N PHE A 63 4.51 -14.93 16.68
CA PHE A 63 4.74 -16.28 17.18
C PHE A 63 3.44 -16.87 17.74
N SER A 64 3.37 -18.19 17.85
CA SER A 64 2.24 -18.89 18.46
C SER A 64 2.70 -20.10 19.26
N SER A 65 2.05 -20.34 20.39
CA SER A 65 2.08 -21.66 21.02
C SER A 65 1.19 -22.64 20.26
N ARG A 66 1.32 -23.95 20.54
CA ARG A 66 0.40 -24.98 20.04
C ARG A 66 -1.03 -24.87 20.61
N HIS A 67 -1.23 -24.04 21.65
CA HIS A 67 -2.50 -23.83 22.32
C HIS A 67 -3.24 -22.58 21.81
N GLY A 68 -2.87 -22.05 20.65
CA GLY A 68 -3.58 -20.94 20.00
C GLY A 68 -3.29 -19.55 20.58
N GLN A 69 -2.35 -19.44 21.51
CA GLN A 69 -1.89 -18.15 22.03
C GLN A 69 -0.93 -17.51 21.03
N LYS A 70 -1.48 -16.61 20.21
CA LYS A 70 -0.73 -15.84 19.21
C LYS A 70 -0.23 -14.57 19.85
N GLY A 71 1.08 -14.36 19.82
CA GLY A 71 1.75 -13.18 20.35
C GLY A 71 2.60 -12.50 19.28
N VAL A 72 2.93 -11.25 19.55
CA VAL A 72 3.86 -10.45 18.76
C VAL A 72 5.06 -10.13 19.65
N VAL A 73 6.28 -10.16 19.11
CA VAL A 73 7.48 -9.77 19.85
C VAL A 73 7.39 -8.28 20.19
N GLY A 74 7.30 -7.94 21.47
CA GLY A 74 7.25 -6.55 21.92
C GLY A 74 8.64 -5.91 22.03
N THR A 75 9.60 -6.65 22.58
CA THR A 75 10.98 -6.17 22.78
C THR A 75 11.94 -7.35 22.74
N ILE A 76 13.13 -7.12 22.19
CA ILE A 76 14.25 -8.07 22.23
C ILE A 76 15.26 -7.48 23.22
N VAL A 77 15.58 -8.27 24.24
CA VAL A 77 16.42 -7.86 25.37
C VAL A 77 17.67 -8.73 25.39
N GLN A 78 18.80 -8.20 25.87
CA GLN A 78 20.03 -8.99 26.02
C GLN A 78 19.91 -9.95 27.19
N HIS A 79 20.65 -11.04 27.13
CA HIS A 79 20.60 -12.10 28.15
C HIS A 79 20.90 -11.58 29.57
N GLU A 80 21.73 -10.55 29.70
CA GLU A 80 22.14 -9.94 30.98
C GLU A 80 20.97 -9.31 31.75
N ASP A 81 19.96 -8.82 31.04
CA ASP A 81 18.79 -8.17 31.61
C ASP A 81 17.63 -9.15 31.87
N PHE A 82 17.78 -10.43 31.49
CA PHE A 82 16.75 -11.43 31.72
C PHE A 82 16.72 -11.89 33.18
N PRO A 83 15.52 -12.13 33.76
CA PRO A 83 15.43 -12.76 35.06
C PRO A 83 15.98 -14.18 34.99
N PHE A 84 16.87 -14.52 35.91
CA PHE A 84 17.47 -15.85 36.01
C PHE A 84 17.03 -16.56 37.30
N SER A 85 16.93 -17.88 37.24
CA SER A 85 16.69 -18.74 38.41
C SER A 85 17.93 -18.78 39.32
N GLU A 86 17.77 -19.13 40.60
CA GLU A 86 18.90 -19.47 41.51
C GLU A 86 19.84 -20.53 40.92
N ARG A 87 19.32 -21.37 40.02
CA ARG A 87 20.08 -22.40 39.29
C ARG A 87 20.80 -21.87 38.04
N GLY A 88 20.72 -20.57 37.75
CA GLY A 88 21.28 -19.93 36.56
C GLY A 88 20.49 -20.16 35.26
N ILE A 89 19.23 -20.61 35.34
CA ILE A 89 18.38 -20.81 34.15
C ILE A 89 17.77 -19.46 33.75
N CYS A 90 18.05 -19.02 32.53
CA CYS A 90 17.44 -17.83 31.92
C CYS A 90 16.39 -18.27 30.87
N PRO A 91 15.20 -17.66 30.84
CA PRO A 91 14.17 -18.01 29.87
C PRO A 91 14.43 -17.36 28.50
N ASP A 92 14.07 -18.06 27.42
CA ASP A 92 14.17 -17.52 26.05
C ASP A 92 12.99 -16.59 25.69
N LEU A 93 11.83 -16.81 26.29
CA LEU A 93 10.59 -16.06 26.03
C LEU A 93 9.85 -15.79 27.34
N ILE A 94 9.51 -14.52 27.57
CA ILE A 94 8.65 -14.12 28.67
C ILE A 94 7.25 -13.86 28.11
N MET A 95 6.26 -14.57 28.64
CA MET A 95 4.86 -14.31 28.36
C MET A 95 4.26 -13.41 29.42
N ASN A 96 3.39 -12.52 28.99
CA ASN A 96 2.61 -11.74 29.94
C ASN A 96 1.69 -12.68 30.74
N PRO A 97 1.80 -12.71 32.09
CA PRO A 97 0.93 -13.53 32.91
C PRO A 97 -0.55 -13.14 32.78
N HIS A 98 -0.88 -11.94 32.29
CA HIS A 98 -2.25 -11.53 31.95
C HIS A 98 -2.85 -12.25 30.72
N GLY A 99 -2.03 -12.94 29.92
CA GLY A 99 -2.50 -13.86 28.87
C GLY A 99 -3.02 -15.20 29.40
N PHE A 100 -2.77 -15.46 30.69
CA PHE A 100 -3.44 -16.44 31.54
C PHE A 100 -4.17 -15.65 32.65
N PRO A 101 -5.11 -16.21 33.43
CA PRO A 101 -5.83 -15.40 34.41
C PRO A 101 -4.90 -14.85 35.53
N SER A 102 -4.57 -13.56 35.37
CA SER A 102 -4.29 -12.48 36.36
C SER A 102 -3.26 -12.66 37.49
N ARG A 103 -2.04 -12.10 37.32
CA ARG A 103 -1.41 -11.03 38.17
C ARG A 103 0.04 -10.70 37.75
N MET A 104 0.44 -9.46 38.06
CA MET A 104 1.62 -8.65 37.66
C MET A 104 2.95 -9.17 38.27
N THR A 105 4.19 -8.84 37.87
CA THR A 105 4.88 -7.54 37.58
C THR A 105 6.27 -7.73 36.91
N VAL A 106 6.86 -6.62 36.44
CA VAL A 106 8.21 -6.44 35.81
C VAL A 106 9.34 -6.35 36.85
N GLY A 107 10.56 -6.78 36.51
CA GLY A 107 11.79 -6.67 37.32
C GLY A 107 12.92 -5.93 36.61
N ILE A 108 13.40 -4.83 37.21
CA ILE A 108 14.56 -4.03 36.77
C ILE A 108 15.66 -4.02 37.87
N THR A 109 15.33 -4.37 39.11
CA THR A 109 16.13 -4.00 40.29
C THR A 109 17.15 -5.04 40.75
N GLY A 110 17.36 -6.15 40.03
CA GLY A 110 18.38 -7.16 40.36
C GLY A 110 18.22 -7.86 41.72
N MET A 111 17.15 -7.57 42.48
CA MET A 111 16.80 -8.22 43.73
C MET A 111 15.95 -9.46 43.46
N ALA A 112 16.03 -10.46 44.35
CA ALA A 112 15.14 -11.62 44.31
C ALA A 112 13.68 -11.16 44.36
N LEU A 113 12.89 -11.59 43.38
CA LEU A 113 11.46 -11.28 43.33
C LEU A 113 10.76 -11.98 44.49
N GLN A 114 9.87 -11.28 45.20
CA GLN A 114 9.06 -11.84 46.30
C GLN A 114 7.98 -12.83 45.83
N ALA A 115 8.05 -13.32 44.59
CA ALA A 115 7.09 -14.24 43.97
C ALA A 115 7.81 -15.34 43.20
N TYR A 116 7.26 -16.55 43.24
CA TYR A 116 7.72 -17.66 42.41
C TYR A 116 7.29 -17.46 40.95
N ILE A 117 8.26 -17.38 40.05
CA ILE A 117 7.99 -17.34 38.60
C ILE A 117 7.83 -18.78 38.11
N PHE A 118 6.71 -19.05 37.45
CA PHE A 118 6.53 -20.30 36.73
C PHE A 118 7.45 -20.33 35.50
N MET A 119 8.39 -21.27 35.48
CA MET A 119 9.28 -21.53 34.36
C MET A 119 9.11 -22.98 33.90
N GLY A 120 8.92 -23.15 32.60
CA GLY A 120 8.78 -24.48 32.01
C GLY A 120 9.01 -24.44 30.50
N PRO A 121 9.47 -25.55 29.90
CA PRO A 121 9.65 -25.63 28.47
C PRO A 121 8.29 -25.65 27.77
N ILE A 122 8.09 -24.74 26.82
CA ILE A 122 6.87 -24.69 25.99
C ILE A 122 7.30 -24.62 24.53
N TYR A 123 6.64 -25.41 23.67
CA TYR A 123 6.94 -25.41 22.24
C TYR A 123 6.29 -24.20 21.54
N TYR A 124 7.13 -23.34 20.97
CA TYR A 124 6.72 -22.16 20.20
C TYR A 124 6.99 -22.30 18.70
N GLN A 125 6.12 -21.69 17.90
CA GLN A 125 6.21 -21.69 16.43
C GLN A 125 6.31 -20.26 15.93
N LYS A 126 7.31 -19.98 15.08
CA LYS A 126 7.36 -18.74 14.30
C LYS A 126 6.30 -18.80 13.20
N LEU A 127 5.44 -17.78 13.12
CA LEU A 127 4.44 -17.69 12.06
C LEU A 127 5.01 -16.93 10.85
N LYS A 128 4.48 -17.21 9.67
CA LYS A 128 4.80 -16.50 8.41
C LYS A 128 4.41 -15.01 8.40
N HIS A 129 3.78 -14.51 9.45
CA HIS A 129 3.33 -13.12 9.54
C HIS A 129 4.46 -12.25 10.10
N MET A 130 5.41 -11.90 9.24
CA MET A 130 6.54 -11.03 9.58
C MET A 130 6.16 -9.57 9.43
N VAL A 131 6.81 -8.68 10.19
CA VAL A 131 6.53 -7.22 10.15
C VAL A 131 7.02 -6.61 8.86
N MET A 132 8.19 -7.04 8.42
CA MET A 132 8.85 -6.53 7.22
C MET A 132 7.95 -6.65 5.98
N ASP A 133 7.16 -7.73 5.92
CA ASP A 133 6.18 -7.93 4.85
C ASP A 133 5.01 -6.96 4.92
N LYS A 134 4.65 -6.50 6.14
CA LYS A 134 3.49 -5.64 6.40
C LYS A 134 3.81 -4.15 6.40
N MET A 135 5.03 -3.75 6.73
CA MET A 135 5.41 -2.33 6.75
C MET A 135 5.25 -1.75 5.34
N HIS A 136 4.46 -0.67 5.24
CA HIS A 136 4.20 0.00 3.97
C HIS A 136 3.94 1.47 4.24
N ALA A 137 4.65 2.33 3.51
CA ALA A 137 4.47 3.76 3.53
C ALA A 137 4.49 4.29 2.11
N ARG A 138 3.70 5.34 1.87
CA ARG A 138 3.63 6.03 0.59
C ARG A 138 3.54 7.52 0.83
N GLY A 139 4.49 8.27 0.25
CA GLY A 139 4.37 9.71 0.05
C GLY A 139 3.64 9.99 -1.26
N GLN A 140 4.39 10.06 -2.36
CA GLN A 140 3.86 10.12 -3.72
C GLN A 140 4.17 8.80 -4.46
N GLY A 141 3.30 8.42 -5.40
CA GLY A 141 3.43 7.15 -6.08
C GLY A 141 2.59 7.08 -7.34
N PRO A 142 2.64 5.95 -8.07
CA PRO A 142 1.87 5.78 -9.29
C PRO A 142 0.37 5.89 -9.02
N ARG A 143 -0.34 6.29 -10.06
CA ARG A 143 -1.79 6.46 -10.08
C ARG A 143 -2.37 5.55 -11.13
N ASP A 144 -3.59 5.10 -10.88
CA ASP A 144 -4.35 4.34 -11.86
C ASP A 144 -4.67 5.23 -13.08
N MET A 145 -4.70 4.64 -14.28
CA MET A 145 -4.87 5.40 -15.52
C MET A 145 -6.30 5.93 -15.68
N MET A 146 -7.29 5.13 -15.29
CA MET A 146 -8.70 5.48 -15.44
C MET A 146 -9.13 6.52 -14.41
N THR A 147 -8.88 6.23 -13.12
CA THR A 147 -9.37 7.08 -12.01
C THR A 147 -8.40 8.16 -11.58
N ARG A 148 -7.12 8.08 -11.98
CA ARG A 148 -6.01 8.92 -11.48
C ARG A 148 -5.84 8.90 -9.95
N GLN A 149 -6.43 7.92 -9.28
CA GLN A 149 -6.28 7.69 -7.85
C GLN A 149 -5.02 6.85 -7.57
N PRO A 150 -4.50 6.88 -6.34
CA PRO A 150 -3.46 5.96 -5.89
C PRO A 150 -3.74 4.50 -6.27
N THR A 151 -2.74 3.80 -6.83
CA THR A 151 -2.81 2.35 -7.10
C THR A 151 -3.09 1.55 -5.82
N GLN A 152 -3.61 0.33 -5.95
CA GLN A 152 -3.78 -0.60 -4.84
C GLN A 152 -2.56 -1.52 -4.66
N GLY A 153 -2.23 -1.82 -3.40
CA GLY A 153 -1.28 -2.86 -3.02
C GLY A 153 0.17 -2.38 -2.88
N LYS A 154 0.89 -2.98 -1.91
CA LYS A 154 2.29 -2.64 -1.58
C LYS A 154 3.24 -2.80 -2.78
N LEU A 155 3.08 -3.89 -3.55
CA LEU A 155 3.93 -4.19 -4.72
C LEU A 155 3.89 -3.10 -5.80
N ARG A 156 2.77 -2.38 -5.91
CA ARG A 156 2.58 -1.29 -6.88
C ARG A 156 2.81 0.09 -6.26
N ASN A 157 3.49 0.17 -5.10
CA ASN A 157 3.62 1.38 -4.27
C ASN A 157 2.26 2.08 -4.06
N GLY A 158 1.22 1.27 -3.80
CA GLY A 158 -0.15 1.71 -3.68
C GLY A 158 -0.45 2.53 -2.43
N GLY A 159 -1.56 3.27 -2.43
CA GLY A 159 -2.01 4.02 -1.25
C GLY A 159 -2.81 3.15 -0.28
N LEU A 160 -3.00 3.66 0.94
CA LEU A 160 -4.01 3.15 1.86
C LEU A 160 -5.36 3.78 1.50
N ARG A 161 -6.43 2.99 1.63
CA ARG A 161 -7.79 3.46 1.35
C ARG A 161 -8.34 4.19 2.56
N VAL A 162 -8.83 5.41 2.33
CA VAL A 162 -9.75 6.09 3.26
C VAL A 162 -11.16 5.77 2.78
N GLY A 163 -11.87 4.91 3.51
CA GLY A 163 -13.22 4.46 3.20
C GLY A 163 -14.29 5.34 3.84
N GLU A 164 -15.53 4.85 3.78
CA GLU A 164 -16.69 5.55 4.33
C GLU A 164 -16.62 5.61 5.86
N MET A 165 -16.20 4.52 6.52
CA MET A 165 -16.06 4.49 7.98
C MET A 165 -15.01 5.49 8.46
N GLU A 166 -13.86 5.59 7.78
CA GLU A 166 -12.83 6.57 8.12
C GLU A 166 -13.29 8.01 7.86
N ARG A 167 -14.05 8.26 6.79
CA ARG A 167 -14.67 9.56 6.53
C ARG A 167 -15.65 9.93 7.64
N ASP A 168 -16.51 9.00 8.06
CA ASP A 168 -17.55 9.27 9.04
C ASP A 168 -16.94 9.56 10.42
N CYS A 169 -15.83 8.90 10.78
CA CYS A 169 -15.02 9.27 11.93
C CYS A 169 -14.54 10.73 11.85
N LEU A 170 -13.99 11.17 10.71
CA LEU A 170 -13.53 12.55 10.54
C LEU A 170 -14.66 13.57 10.62
N ILE A 171 -15.85 13.23 10.10
CA ILE A 171 -17.05 14.07 10.19
C ILE A 171 -17.50 14.17 11.65
N ALA A 172 -17.50 13.07 12.40
CA ALA A 172 -17.86 13.06 13.82
C ALA A 172 -16.93 13.95 14.67
N TYR A 173 -15.64 14.01 14.33
CA TYR A 173 -14.70 14.95 14.95
C TYR A 173 -14.87 16.41 14.50
N GLY A 174 -15.64 16.68 13.45
CA GLY A 174 -15.81 18.03 12.88
C GLY A 174 -14.58 18.55 12.11
N ALA A 175 -13.69 17.66 11.67
CA ALA A 175 -12.41 18.03 11.05
C ALA A 175 -12.55 18.32 9.54
N SER A 176 -13.29 19.38 9.18
CA SER A 176 -13.64 19.73 7.79
C SER A 176 -12.42 19.94 6.87
N MET A 177 -11.40 20.67 7.35
CA MET A 177 -10.18 20.93 6.58
C MET A 177 -9.38 19.64 6.33
N LEU A 178 -9.34 18.74 7.31
CA LEU A 178 -8.66 17.45 7.17
C LEU A 178 -9.38 16.53 6.16
N ILE A 179 -10.71 16.56 6.13
CA ILE A 179 -11.50 15.83 5.13
C ILE A 179 -11.16 16.35 3.73
N HIS A 180 -11.11 17.68 3.55
CA HIS A 180 -10.76 18.29 2.27
C HIS A 180 -9.33 17.93 1.83
N GLU A 181 -8.36 17.98 2.75
CA GLU A 181 -6.98 17.59 2.48
C GLU A 181 -6.85 16.11 2.07
N ARG A 182 -7.52 15.21 2.79
CA ARG A 182 -7.40 13.76 2.57
C ARG A 182 -8.17 13.28 1.35
N LEU A 183 -9.40 13.75 1.13
CA LEU A 183 -10.24 13.28 0.03
C LEU A 183 -9.98 14.00 -1.30
N MET A 184 -9.51 15.26 -1.28
CA MET A 184 -9.30 16.02 -2.51
C MET A 184 -7.81 16.29 -2.78
N ILE A 185 -7.10 16.97 -1.89
CA ILE A 185 -5.73 17.44 -2.15
C ILE A 185 -4.74 16.28 -2.27
N SER A 186 -4.83 15.30 -1.37
CA SER A 186 -3.90 14.16 -1.29
C SER A 186 -4.14 13.09 -2.36
N SER A 187 -5.36 13.03 -2.91
CA SER A 187 -5.77 12.01 -3.88
C SER A 187 -5.67 12.56 -5.31
N ASP A 188 -6.78 13.01 -5.87
CA ASP A 188 -6.94 13.26 -7.30
C ASP A 188 -7.46 14.69 -7.58
N PRO A 189 -6.72 15.75 -7.17
CA PRO A 189 -7.12 17.11 -7.51
C PRO A 189 -7.04 17.31 -9.02
N PHE A 190 -8.11 17.87 -9.61
CA PHE A 190 -8.19 18.13 -11.04
C PHE A 190 -8.85 19.49 -11.32
N GLU A 191 -8.28 20.24 -12.25
CA GLU A 191 -8.83 21.51 -12.72
C GLU A 191 -9.69 21.27 -13.96
N VAL A 192 -10.97 21.64 -13.85
CA VAL A 192 -11.99 21.46 -14.90
C VAL A 192 -12.48 22.82 -15.37
N GLN A 193 -12.81 22.88 -16.66
CA GLN A 193 -13.43 24.01 -17.30
C GLN A 193 -14.94 23.82 -17.33
N VAL A 194 -15.72 24.75 -16.79
CA VAL A 194 -17.20 24.67 -16.74
C VAL A 194 -17.80 25.92 -17.36
N CYS A 195 -18.79 25.73 -18.23
CA CYS A 195 -19.50 26.82 -18.89
C CYS A 195 -20.61 27.39 -18.01
N LYS A 196 -20.64 28.72 -17.80
CA LYS A 196 -21.66 29.41 -16.99
C LYS A 196 -23.08 29.32 -17.57
N LYS A 197 -23.22 29.19 -18.90
CA LYS A 197 -24.54 29.16 -19.57
C LYS A 197 -25.19 27.77 -19.57
N CYS A 198 -24.43 26.73 -19.94
CA CYS A 198 -24.97 25.37 -20.08
C CYS A 198 -24.67 24.46 -18.88
N GLY A 199 -23.74 24.83 -17.99
CA GLY A 199 -23.36 24.03 -16.83
C GLY A 199 -22.57 22.75 -17.16
N LEU A 200 -22.23 22.55 -18.44
CA LEU A 200 -21.48 21.40 -18.92
C LEU A 200 -19.97 21.61 -18.82
N LEU A 201 -19.26 20.48 -18.72
CA LEU A 201 -17.80 20.46 -18.78
C LEU A 201 -17.32 20.85 -20.19
N GLY A 202 -16.40 21.80 -20.25
CA GLY A 202 -15.67 22.17 -21.45
C GLY A 202 -14.33 21.47 -21.55
N TYR A 203 -13.60 21.78 -22.61
CA TYR A 203 -12.23 21.33 -22.80
C TYR A 203 -11.31 22.53 -23.10
N TYR A 204 -10.03 22.37 -22.80
CA TYR A 204 -9.04 23.37 -23.12
C TYR A 204 -8.41 23.05 -24.48
N ASN A 205 -8.45 24.00 -25.41
CA ASN A 205 -7.82 23.83 -26.72
C ASN A 205 -6.41 24.43 -26.69
N SER A 206 -5.39 23.57 -26.67
CA SER A 206 -3.98 24.00 -26.63
C SER A 206 -3.55 24.83 -27.84
N LYS A 207 -4.19 24.66 -29.02
CA LYS A 207 -3.86 25.44 -30.22
C LYS A 207 -4.33 26.89 -30.11
N LEU A 208 -5.54 27.09 -29.60
CA LEU A 208 -6.16 28.41 -29.44
C LEU A 208 -5.86 29.06 -28.09
N LYS A 209 -5.22 28.33 -27.16
CA LYS A 209 -4.99 28.72 -25.77
C LYS A 209 -6.25 29.23 -25.06
N ALA A 210 -7.41 28.67 -25.42
CA ALA A 210 -8.72 29.08 -24.91
C ALA A 210 -9.52 27.85 -24.46
N ALA A 211 -10.30 28.03 -23.39
CA ALA A 211 -11.28 27.04 -22.97
C ALA A 211 -12.54 27.17 -23.84
N VAL A 212 -13.05 26.05 -24.33
CA VAL A 212 -14.20 26.02 -25.24
C VAL A 212 -15.23 25.03 -24.71
N CYS A 213 -16.49 25.43 -24.75
CA CYS A 213 -17.60 24.54 -24.45
C CYS A 213 -17.99 23.72 -25.68
N SER A 214 -18.17 22.41 -25.53
CA SER A 214 -18.58 21.52 -26.64
C SER A 214 -19.96 21.86 -27.21
N LEU A 215 -20.89 22.36 -26.36
CA LEU A 215 -22.26 22.67 -26.77
C LEU A 215 -22.39 24.09 -27.33
N CYS A 216 -21.93 25.09 -26.57
CA CYS A 216 -22.08 26.50 -26.95
C CYS A 216 -21.07 26.94 -28.01
N LYS A 217 -19.95 26.21 -28.17
CA LYS A 217 -18.80 26.57 -29.03
C LYS A 217 -18.16 27.94 -28.74
N ASP A 218 -18.68 28.66 -27.77
CA ASP A 218 -18.13 29.90 -27.23
C ASP A 218 -17.08 29.62 -26.14
N GLY A 219 -16.04 30.46 -26.09
CA GLY A 219 -15.02 30.45 -25.04
C GLY A 219 -15.19 31.53 -23.97
N ASN A 220 -16.07 32.51 -24.17
CA ASN A 220 -16.12 33.71 -23.33
C ASN A 220 -16.75 33.49 -21.95
N ASN A 221 -17.57 32.44 -21.78
CA ASN A 221 -18.33 32.18 -20.54
C ASN A 221 -17.89 30.88 -19.85
N VAL A 222 -16.60 30.59 -19.87
CA VAL A 222 -16.01 29.41 -19.22
C VAL A 222 -15.23 29.82 -17.99
N SER A 223 -15.35 29.03 -16.92
CA SER A 223 -14.66 29.26 -15.64
C SER A 223 -13.94 28.00 -15.18
N ASN A 224 -12.84 28.20 -14.45
CA ASN A 224 -12.04 27.12 -13.89
C ASN A 224 -12.61 26.70 -12.52
N LEU A 225 -12.81 25.40 -12.32
CA LEU A 225 -13.24 24.81 -11.05
C LEU A 225 -12.28 23.69 -10.66
N LYS A 226 -11.92 23.62 -9.38
CA LYS A 226 -11.14 22.51 -8.81
C LYS A 226 -12.08 21.47 -8.22
N LEU A 227 -11.98 20.23 -8.68
CA LEU A 227 -12.77 19.10 -8.18
C LEU A 227 -11.97 17.79 -8.27
N PRO A 228 -12.36 16.73 -7.53
CA PRO A 228 -11.72 15.42 -7.66
C PRO A 228 -11.93 14.83 -9.05
N TYR A 229 -10.88 14.26 -9.66
CA TYR A 229 -10.98 13.63 -10.99
C TYR A 229 -12.05 12.54 -11.04
N ALA A 230 -12.25 11.78 -9.96
CA ALA A 230 -13.33 10.80 -9.85
C ALA A 230 -14.72 11.42 -10.07
N CYS A 231 -14.95 12.65 -9.60
CA CYS A 231 -16.20 13.36 -9.82
C CYS A 231 -16.35 13.80 -11.30
N LYS A 232 -15.25 14.22 -11.95
CA LYS A 232 -15.25 14.45 -13.40
C LYS A 232 -15.63 13.18 -14.17
N LEU A 233 -15.06 12.03 -13.80
CA LEU A 233 -15.35 10.74 -14.42
C LEU A 233 -16.82 10.36 -14.26
N LEU A 234 -17.38 10.52 -13.05
CA LEU A 234 -18.80 10.30 -12.78
C LEU A 234 -19.70 11.13 -13.70
N PHE A 235 -19.39 12.41 -13.91
CA PHE A 235 -20.18 13.25 -14.83
C PHE A 235 -20.12 12.75 -16.27
N GLN A 236 -18.97 12.24 -16.72
CA GLN A 236 -18.82 11.66 -18.07
C GLN A 236 -19.57 10.32 -18.20
N GLU A 237 -19.60 9.50 -17.14
CA GLU A 237 -20.38 8.26 -17.10
C GLU A 237 -21.90 8.53 -17.09
N LEU A 238 -22.36 9.57 -16.39
CA LEU A 238 -23.77 9.99 -16.45
C LEU A 238 -24.15 10.46 -17.87
N GLN A 239 -23.28 11.25 -18.51
CA GLN A 239 -23.49 11.72 -19.88
C GLN A 239 -23.56 10.58 -20.90
N SER A 240 -22.78 9.51 -20.72
CA SER A 240 -22.84 8.34 -21.61
C SER A 240 -24.15 7.57 -21.46
N MET A 241 -24.82 7.66 -20.32
CA MET A 241 -26.17 7.14 -20.06
C MET A 241 -27.29 8.12 -20.44
N ASN A 242 -26.97 9.20 -21.17
CA ASN A 242 -27.91 10.25 -21.57
C ASN A 242 -28.54 11.01 -20.39
N ILE A 243 -27.84 11.06 -19.26
CA ILE A 243 -28.17 11.92 -18.11
C ILE A 243 -27.28 13.16 -18.19
N ASP A 244 -27.87 14.35 -18.14
CA ASP A 244 -27.16 15.61 -18.32
C ASP A 244 -26.88 16.31 -16.97
N PRO A 245 -25.70 16.10 -16.33
CA PRO A 245 -25.35 16.76 -15.07
C PRO A 245 -24.95 18.23 -15.33
N ARG A 246 -25.86 19.16 -15.02
CA ARG A 246 -25.61 20.60 -15.15
C ARG A 246 -25.10 21.21 -13.85
N LEU A 247 -23.90 21.79 -13.90
CA LEU A 247 -23.31 22.52 -12.77
C LEU A 247 -23.82 23.97 -12.77
N GLN A 248 -24.46 24.37 -11.67
CA GLN A 248 -24.77 25.78 -11.41
C GLN A 248 -23.60 26.40 -10.66
N LEU A 249 -22.98 27.39 -11.30
CA LEU A 249 -21.86 28.11 -10.72
C LEU A 249 -22.39 29.33 -9.99
N THR A 250 -22.11 29.41 -8.69
CA THR A 250 -22.28 30.62 -7.90
C THR A 250 -20.91 31.24 -7.69
N ASP A 251 -20.80 32.56 -7.79
CA ASP A 251 -19.57 33.24 -7.40
C ASP A 251 -19.39 33.04 -5.88
N ALA A 252 -18.15 32.79 -5.46
CA ALA A 252 -17.78 32.47 -4.08
C ALA A 252 -17.74 33.72 -3.18
#